data_AF-A0A534WTE4-F1
#
_entry.id   AF-A0A534WTE4-F1
#
_cell.length_a   1.000
_cell.length_b   1.000
_cell.length_c   1.000
_cell.angle_alpha   90.00
_cell.angle_beta   90.00
_cell.angle_gamma   90.00
#
_symmetry.space_group_name_H-M   'P 1'
#
loop_
_entity.id
_entity.type
_entity.pdbx_description
1 polymer ?
#
loop_
_entity_poly.entity_id
_entity_poly.type
_entity_poly.pdbx_seq_one_letter_code
_entity_poly.pdbx_strand_id
1 'polypeptide(L)' 'MDLELRGKRAVITGGSVGIGLAVAHALAAEGVDV' A
#
# COMPACT_ATOMS: atom_id res chain seq x y z
N MET A 1 -1.43 -11.12 -9.64
CA MET A 1 -0.11 -11.07 -10.30
C MET A 1 0.91 -10.98 -9.19
N ASP A 2 2.06 -11.63 -9.27
CA ASP A 2 3.09 -11.47 -8.25
C ASP A 2 3.84 -10.15 -8.50
N LEU A 3 3.73 -9.21 -7.56
CA LEU A 3 4.38 -7.89 -7.63
C LEU A 3 5.71 -7.84 -6.85
N GLU A 4 6.07 -8.92 -6.15
CA GLU A 4 7.30 -8.99 -5.33
C GLU A 4 7.42 -7.88 -4.28
N LEU A 5 6.29 -7.38 -3.76
CA LEU A 5 6.25 -6.25 -2.80
C LEU A 5 6.24 -6.67 -1.33
N ARG A 6 6.00 -7.96 -1.05
CA ARG A 6 5.87 -8.47 0.32
C ARG A 6 7.08 -8.13 1.19
N GLY A 7 6.82 -7.59 2.38
CA GLY A 7 7.84 -7.22 3.37
C GLY A 7 8.54 -5.89 3.08
N LYS A 8 8.19 -5.17 2.00
CA LYS A 8 8.65 -3.80 1.78
C LYS A 8 7.87 -2.82 2.67
N ARG A 9 8.42 -1.62 2.85
CA ARG A 9 7.73 -0.47 3.46
C ARG A 9 7.33 0.55 2.42
N ALA A 10 6.14 1.11 2.54
CA ALA A 10 5.68 2.22 1.71
C ALA A 10 5.29 3.42 2.59
N VAL A 11 5.46 4.62 2.04
CA VAL A 11 5.00 5.87 2.66
C VAL A 11 4.05 6.52 1.68
N ILE A 12 2.79 6.68 2.09
CA ILE A 12 1.76 7.34 1.29
C ILE A 12 1.42 8.68 1.93
N THR A 13 1.62 9.76 1.19
CA THR A 13 1.12 11.08 1.58
C THR A 13 -0.37 11.17 1.26
N GLY A 14 -1.16 11.82 2.12
CA GLY A 14 -2.61 11.90 1.94
C GLY A 14 -3.34 10.56 2.03
N GLY A 15 -2.80 9.58 2.76
CA GLY A 15 -3.33 8.21 2.86
C GLY A 15 -4.65 8.05 3.65
N SER A 16 -5.23 9.12 4.17
CA SER A 16 -6.40 9.04 5.06
C SER A 16 -7.73 8.85 4.33
N VAL A 17 -7.85 9.32 3.08
CA VAL A 17 -9.10 9.25 2.29
C VAL A 17 -8.82 9.14 0.78
N GLY A 18 -9.85 8.85 0.00
CA GLY A 18 -9.82 8.88 -1.46
C GLY A 18 -8.77 7.94 -2.05
N ILE A 19 -8.00 8.44 -3.02
CA ILE A 19 -7.01 7.63 -3.76
C ILE A 19 -5.89 7.15 -2.83
N GLY A 20 -5.41 8.00 -1.91
CA GLY A 20 -4.34 7.63 -0.99
C GLY A 20 -4.72 6.43 -0.12
N LEU A 21 -5.95 6.41 0.41
CA LEU A 21 -6.48 5.28 1.18
C LEU A 21 -6.63 4.02 0.33
N ALA A 22 -7.14 4.15 -0.89
CA ALA A 22 -7.29 3.01 -1.81
C ALA A 22 -5.93 2.38 -2.15
N VAL A 23 -4.90 3.20 -2.39
CA VAL A 23 -3.53 2.74 -2.63
C VAL A 23 -2.96 2.05 -1.39
N ALA A 24 -3.15 2.62 -0.20
CA ALA A 24 -2.68 2.00 1.05
C ALA A 24 -3.29 0.60 1.26
N HIS A 25 -4.60 0.45 1.04
CA HIS A 25 -5.26 -0.86 1.12
C HIS A 25 -4.74 -1.85 0.08
N ALA A 26 -4.52 -1.41 -1.16
CA ALA A 26 -3.97 -2.27 -2.21
C ALA A 26 -2.56 -2.75 -1.86
N LEU A 27 -1.69 -1.86 -1.38
CA LEU A 27 -0.32 -2.22 -0.97
C LEU A 27 -0.32 -3.14 0.26
N ALA A 28 -1.18 -2.89 1.25
CA ALA A 28 -1.34 -3.77 2.40
C ALA A 28 -1.75 -5.19 1.99
N ALA A 29 -2.66 -5.32 1.01
CA ALA A 29 -3.09 -6.61 0.48
C ALA A 29 -1.95 -7.40 -0.20
N GLU A 30 -0.97 -6.70 -0.74
CA GLU A 30 0.27 -7.28 -1.31
C GLU A 30 1.34 -7.58 -0.25
N GLY A 31 1.04 -7.37 1.05
CA GLY A 31 1.95 -7.67 2.16
C GLY A 31 3.01 -6.59 2.40
N VAL A 32 2.75 -5.36 1.97
CA VAL A 32 3.58 -4.18 2.28
C VAL A 32 3.23 -3.67 3.68
N ASP A 33 4.23 -3.20 4.42
CA ASP A 33 4.06 -2.41 5.65
C ASP A 33 3.87 -0.94 5.26
N VAL A 34 2.65 -0.44 5.41
CA VAL A 34 2.16 0.80 4.79
C VAL A 34 1.88 1.91 5.81
#